data_AF-A0AAU6L4J6-F1
#
_entry.id   AF-A0AAU6L4J6-F1
#
_cell.length_a   1.000
_cell.length_b   1.000
_cell.length_c   1.000
_cell.angle_alpha   90.00
_cell.angle_beta   90.00
_cell.angle_gamma   90.00
#
_symmetry.space_group_name_H-M   'P 1'
#
loop_
_entity.id
_entity.type
_entity.pdbx_description
1 polymer ?
#
loop_
_entity_poly.entity_id
_entity_poly.type
_entity_poly.pdbx_seq_one_letter_code
_entity_poly.pdbx_strand_id
1 'polypeptide(L)'
;MLTRPDGARLLLFDRPLRPRQFMVAALEPDAHHEAFHGVAEPGGISVPVDPARAAVQVARRLLPRYEAALRQVRHNTAHPPPRRSAPPVITGMVSIAWYPDGVVGAVTGVRDATSALYGAGFQFHPYQRMFLLPASLGDREQIARIDMAAQHLARIGVGVTVRPAPAATPATPAPRPPLPTAVSAPGR
;
A
#
# COMPACT_ATOMS: atom_id res chain seq x y z
N MET A 1 -16.62 23.62 -11.79
CA MET A 1 -16.40 22.16 -11.76
C MET A 1 -16.99 21.57 -13.03
N LEU A 2 -16.30 20.63 -13.66
CA LEU A 2 -16.80 19.90 -14.84
C LEU A 2 -17.05 18.45 -14.45
N THR A 3 -18.19 17.90 -14.84
CA THR A 3 -18.59 16.54 -14.49
C THR A 3 -19.02 15.80 -15.75
N ARG A 4 -18.50 14.59 -15.91
CA ARG A 4 -18.87 13.66 -16.97
C ARG A 4 -19.88 12.64 -16.40
N PRO A 5 -20.81 12.10 -17.20
CA PRO A 5 -21.81 11.14 -16.73
C PRO A 5 -21.25 9.87 -16.09
N ASP A 6 -19.99 9.52 -16.37
CA ASP A 6 -19.29 8.37 -15.79
C ASP A 6 -18.71 8.64 -14.39
N GLY A 7 -19.02 9.80 -13.80
CA GLY A 7 -18.54 10.22 -12.48
C GLY A 7 -17.16 10.89 -12.51
N ALA A 8 -16.52 11.02 -13.67
CA ALA A 8 -15.26 11.75 -13.79
C ALA A 8 -15.49 13.24 -13.56
N ARG A 9 -14.67 13.85 -12.70
CA ARG A 9 -14.80 15.24 -12.27
C ARG A 9 -13.47 15.98 -12.45
N LEU A 10 -13.54 17.18 -13.02
CA LEU A 10 -12.40 18.10 -13.12
C LEU A 10 -12.72 19.39 -12.37
N LEU A 11 -11.74 19.87 -11.59
CA LEU A 11 -11.77 21.17 -10.94
C LEU A 11 -10.96 22.17 -11.77
N LEU A 12 -11.52 23.36 -11.97
CA LEU A 12 -10.88 24.49 -12.65
C LEU A 12 -10.76 25.63 -11.64
N PHE A 13 -9.58 26.22 -11.52
CA PHE A 13 -9.36 27.40 -10.68
C PHE A 13 -8.30 28.32 -11.28
N ASP A 14 -8.42 29.62 -11.03
CA ASP A 14 -7.45 30.63 -11.44
C ASP A 14 -6.11 30.42 -10.74
N ARG A 15 -5.02 30.79 -11.42
CA ARG A 15 -3.69 30.84 -10.79
C ARG A 15 -3.40 32.24 -10.26
N PRO A 16 -3.33 32.44 -8.92
CA PRO A 16 -3.21 33.79 -8.33
C PRO A 16 -1.96 34.56 -8.78
N LEU A 17 -0.86 33.87 -9.05
CA LEU A 17 0.44 34.48 -9.43
C LEU A 17 0.72 34.41 -10.95
N ARG A 18 -0.20 33.87 -11.76
CA ARG A 18 -0.04 33.76 -13.21
C ARG A 18 -1.34 34.16 -13.92
N PRO A 19 -1.54 35.47 -14.15
CA PRO A 19 -2.70 35.94 -14.89
C PRO A 19 -2.75 35.26 -16.26
N ARG A 20 -3.96 34.95 -16.73
CA ARG A 20 -4.21 34.28 -18.02
C ARG A 20 -3.82 32.79 -18.07
N GLN A 21 -3.61 32.16 -16.92
CA GLN A 21 -3.47 30.71 -16.80
C GLN A 21 -4.48 30.17 -15.79
N PHE A 22 -5.09 29.05 -16.13
CA PHE A 22 -5.92 28.28 -15.22
C PHE A 22 -5.20 27.02 -14.80
N MET A 23 -5.59 26.47 -13.65
CA MET A 23 -5.19 25.13 -13.24
C MET A 23 -6.40 24.20 -13.35
N VAL A 24 -6.18 23.06 -13.99
CA VAL A 24 -7.16 21.99 -14.13
C VAL A 24 -6.63 20.77 -13.39
N ALA A 25 -7.41 20.26 -12.43
CA ALA A 25 -7.05 19.08 -11.66
C ALA A 25 -8.14 18.02 -11.77
N ALA A 26 -7.72 16.75 -11.82
CA ALA A 26 -8.63 15.63 -11.67
C ALA A 26 -9.11 15.53 -10.22
N LEU A 27 -10.40 15.30 -10.02
CA LEU A 27 -11.00 15.17 -8.70
C LEU A 27 -11.24 13.69 -8.39
N GLU A 28 -11.04 13.34 -7.13
CA GLU A 28 -11.21 11.97 -6.64
C GLU A 28 -12.65 11.47 -6.91
N PRO A 29 -12.87 10.30 -7.53
CA PRO A 29 -14.19 9.71 -7.63
C PRO A 29 -14.70 9.33 -6.23
N ASP A 30 -16.02 9.20 -6.08
CA ASP A 30 -16.57 8.64 -4.85
C ASP A 30 -16.29 7.13 -4.80
N ALA A 31 -15.35 6.72 -3.94
CA ALA A 31 -14.95 5.35 -3.75
C ALA A 31 -14.36 5.17 -2.34
N HIS A 32 -14.34 3.94 -1.83
CA HIS A 32 -13.64 3.64 -0.59
C HIS A 32 -12.15 3.97 -0.74
N HIS A 33 -11.55 4.54 0.30
CA HIS A 33 -10.14 4.97 0.29
C HIS A 33 -9.17 3.86 -0.11
N GLU A 34 -9.58 2.62 0.15
CA GLU A 34 -8.90 1.40 -0.23
C GLU A 34 -8.70 1.19 -1.73
N ALA A 35 -9.65 1.67 -2.54
CA ALA A 35 -9.61 1.54 -3.99
C ALA A 35 -8.48 2.38 -4.63
N PHE A 36 -7.92 3.34 -3.89
CA PHE A 36 -6.83 4.18 -4.37
C PHE A 36 -5.44 3.58 -4.14
N HIS A 37 -5.34 2.43 -3.47
CA HIS A 37 -4.06 1.78 -3.21
C HIS A 37 -3.30 1.47 -4.52
N GLY A 38 -2.08 1.99 -4.64
CA GLY A 38 -1.22 1.79 -5.81
C GLY A 38 -1.67 2.52 -7.08
N VAL A 39 -2.68 3.39 -6.99
CA VAL A 39 -3.15 4.19 -8.13
C VAL A 39 -2.21 5.38 -8.31
N ALA A 40 -1.62 5.50 -9.50
CA ALA A 40 -0.83 6.69 -9.86
C ALA A 40 -1.74 7.92 -9.94
N GLU A 41 -1.46 8.93 -9.12
CA GLU A 41 -2.29 10.13 -9.07
C GLU A 41 -2.18 10.93 -10.39
N PRO A 42 -3.31 11.25 -11.06
CA PRO A 42 -3.30 11.97 -12.33
C PRO A 42 -2.81 13.42 -12.21
N GLY A 43 -2.92 14.00 -11.01
CA GLY A 43 -2.49 15.36 -10.68
C GLY A 43 -3.28 16.45 -11.41
N GLY A 44 -2.63 17.61 -11.58
CA GLY A 44 -3.17 18.75 -12.30
C GLY A 44 -2.24 19.27 -13.40
N ILE A 45 -2.80 20.07 -14.31
CA ILE A 45 -2.06 20.80 -15.34
C ILE A 45 -2.41 22.28 -15.31
N SER A 46 -1.44 23.13 -15.64
CA SER A 46 -1.73 24.52 -15.98
C SER A 46 -2.07 24.62 -17.46
N VAL A 47 -3.12 25.38 -17.79
CA VAL A 47 -3.62 25.59 -19.15
C VAL A 47 -3.72 27.09 -19.45
N PRO A 48 -3.58 27.52 -20.72
CA PRO A 48 -3.75 28.92 -21.09
C PRO A 48 -5.22 29.36 -20.98
N VAL A 49 -5.44 30.69 -20.96
CA VAL A 49 -6.79 31.28 -21.00
C VAL A 49 -7.56 30.97 -22.29
N ASP A 50 -6.85 30.68 -23.38
CA ASP A 50 -7.47 30.32 -24.65
C ASP A 50 -8.19 28.96 -24.54
N PRO A 51 -9.52 28.90 -24.70
CA PRO A 51 -10.30 27.72 -24.41
C PRO A 51 -10.00 26.55 -25.37
N ALA A 52 -9.72 26.84 -26.64
CA ALA A 52 -9.39 25.82 -27.63
C ALA A 52 -8.06 25.12 -27.28
N ARG A 53 -7.01 25.90 -26.98
CA ARG A 53 -5.72 25.34 -26.52
C ARG A 53 -5.84 24.65 -25.17
N ALA A 54 -6.63 25.19 -24.24
CA ALA A 54 -6.87 24.56 -22.95
C ALA A 54 -7.53 23.18 -23.12
N ALA A 55 -8.58 23.08 -23.93
CA ALA A 55 -9.26 21.82 -24.22
C ALA A 55 -8.30 20.77 -24.82
N VAL A 56 -7.47 21.16 -25.79
CA VAL A 56 -6.45 20.27 -26.38
C VAL A 56 -5.45 19.79 -25.34
N GLN A 57 -4.98 20.67 -24.44
CA GLN A 57 -4.05 20.26 -23.38
C GLN A 57 -4.69 19.32 -22.36
N VAL A 58 -5.93 19.60 -21.95
CA VAL A 58 -6.68 18.70 -21.05
C VAL A 58 -6.87 17.34 -21.70
N ALA A 59 -7.32 17.29 -22.95
CA ALA A 59 -7.56 16.05 -23.69
C ALA A 59 -6.30 15.22 -23.90
N ARG A 60 -5.15 15.85 -24.19
CA ARG A 60 -3.90 15.13 -24.46
C ARG A 60 -3.09 14.78 -23.22
N ARG A 61 -3.18 15.59 -22.15
CA ARG A 61 -2.28 15.46 -20.99
C ARG A 61 -3.00 15.01 -19.73
N LEU A 62 -4.21 15.49 -19.45
CA LEU A 62 -4.89 15.19 -18.18
C LEU A 62 -5.82 13.98 -18.31
N LEU A 63 -6.69 13.96 -19.33
CA LEU A 63 -7.69 12.90 -19.48
C LEU A 63 -7.09 11.49 -19.55
N PRO A 64 -6.02 11.21 -20.32
CA PRO A 64 -5.50 9.84 -20.42
C PRO A 64 -5.00 9.30 -19.07
N ARG A 65 -4.34 10.16 -18.27
CA ARG A 65 -3.88 9.81 -16.92
C ARG A 65 -5.06 9.61 -15.97
N TYR A 66 -6.07 10.49 -16.05
CA TYR A 66 -7.24 10.39 -15.21
C TYR A 66 -8.08 9.14 -15.53
N GLU A 67 -8.29 8.82 -16.80
CA GLU A 67 -9.00 7.61 -17.23
C GLU A 67 -8.26 6.34 -16.83
N ALA A 68 -6.92 6.34 -16.88
CA ALA A 68 -6.13 5.23 -16.35
C ALA A 68 -6.32 5.06 -14.84
N ALA A 69 -6.26 6.16 -14.08
CA ALA A 69 -6.49 6.14 -12.63
C ALA A 69 -7.92 5.65 -12.29
N LEU A 70 -8.95 6.16 -12.99
CA LEU A 70 -10.34 5.73 -12.78
C LEU A 70 -10.54 4.24 -13.07
N ARG A 71 -9.95 3.71 -14.14
CA ARG A 71 -9.98 2.27 -14.44
C ARG A 71 -9.33 1.45 -13.33
N GLN A 72 -8.19 1.91 -12.80
CA GLN A 72 -7.51 1.22 -11.71
C GLN A 72 -8.33 1.26 -10.41
N VAL A 73 -8.90 2.41 -10.05
CA VAL A 73 -9.78 2.53 -8.87
C VAL A 73 -10.97 1.59 -9.00
N ARG A 74 -11.66 1.56 -10.14
CA ARG A 74 -12.78 0.64 -10.38
C ARG A 74 -12.34 -0.82 -10.29
N HIS A 75 -11.17 -1.15 -10.84
CA HIS A 75 -10.61 -2.48 -10.74
C HIS A 75 -10.35 -2.88 -9.29
N ASN A 76 -9.70 -2.02 -8.50
CA ASN A 76 -9.41 -2.23 -7.09
C ASN A 76 -10.69 -2.34 -6.24
N THR A 77 -11.73 -1.57 -6.57
CA THR A 77 -13.04 -1.68 -5.89
C THR A 77 -13.67 -3.06 -6.13
N ALA A 78 -13.57 -3.59 -7.36
CA ALA A 78 -14.10 -4.92 -7.69
C ALA A 78 -13.19 -6.06 -7.19
N HIS A 79 -11.88 -5.80 -7.08
CA HIS A 79 -10.85 -6.77 -6.71
C HIS A 79 -9.97 -6.16 -5.61
N PRO A 80 -10.48 -6.08 -4.37
CA PRO A 80 -9.71 -5.49 -3.28
C PRO A 80 -8.40 -6.28 -3.09
N PRO A 81 -7.24 -5.61 -3.02
CA PRO A 81 -5.97 -6.30 -2.88
C PRO A 81 -5.95 -7.17 -1.60
N PRO A 82 -5.23 -8.30 -1.55
CA PRO A 82 -5.18 -9.08 -0.33
C PRO A 82 -4.62 -8.23 0.83
N ARG A 83 -5.36 -8.18 1.94
CA ARG A 83 -4.90 -7.53 3.17
C ARG A 83 -3.92 -8.45 3.89
N ARG A 84 -2.87 -7.87 4.46
CA ARG A 84 -1.97 -8.58 5.36
C ARG A 84 -2.74 -8.92 6.63
N SER A 85 -2.55 -10.14 7.11
CA SER A 85 -3.12 -10.55 8.39
C SER A 85 -2.49 -9.69 9.49
N ALA A 86 -3.29 -8.85 10.15
CA ALA A 86 -2.80 -7.98 11.20
C ALA A 86 -2.23 -8.82 12.37
N PRO A 87 -1.14 -8.39 13.00
CA PRO A 87 -0.72 -8.97 14.27
C PRO A 87 -1.87 -8.82 15.30
N PRO A 88 -1.98 -9.73 16.29
CA PRO A 88 -2.99 -9.59 17.33
C PRO A 88 -2.77 -8.27 18.08
N VAL A 89 -3.83 -7.49 18.26
CA VAL A 89 -3.76 -6.26 19.06
C VAL A 89 -3.72 -6.68 20.52
N ILE A 90 -2.66 -6.31 21.23
CA ILE A 90 -2.51 -6.60 22.65
C ILE A 90 -2.62 -5.28 23.42
N THR A 91 -3.52 -5.24 24.39
CA THR A 91 -3.79 -4.05 25.20
C THR A 91 -2.52 -3.54 25.87
N GLY A 92 -2.25 -2.24 25.75
CA GLY A 92 -1.07 -1.61 26.34
C GLY A 92 0.25 -1.89 25.62
N MET A 93 0.22 -2.58 24.47
CA MET A 93 1.43 -2.94 23.72
C MET A 93 1.34 -2.60 22.23
N VAL A 94 2.50 -2.56 21.59
CA VAL A 94 2.65 -2.55 20.14
C VAL A 94 3.01 -3.95 19.67
N SER A 95 2.19 -4.49 18.78
CA SER A 95 2.44 -5.80 18.17
C SER A 95 3.08 -5.62 16.80
N ILE A 96 4.31 -6.10 16.65
CA ILE A 96 5.11 -6.04 15.43
C ILE A 96 5.23 -7.46 14.85
N ALA A 97 5.08 -7.62 13.54
CA ALA A 97 5.32 -8.89 12.87
C ALA A 97 6.06 -8.70 11.54
N TRP A 98 6.93 -9.66 11.23
CA TRP A 98 7.53 -9.80 9.91
C TRP A 98 6.59 -10.57 8.98
N TYR A 99 6.54 -10.16 7.71
CA TYR A 99 5.79 -10.84 6.67
C TYR A 99 6.72 -11.54 5.66
N PRO A 100 6.23 -12.55 4.92
CA PRO A 100 7.05 -13.30 3.95
C PRO A 100 7.63 -12.46 2.81
N ASP A 101 7.06 -11.27 2.55
CA ASP A 101 7.53 -10.31 1.55
C ASP A 101 8.62 -9.37 2.08
N GLY A 102 9.12 -9.60 3.31
CA GLY A 102 10.15 -8.78 3.96
C GLY A 102 9.63 -7.45 4.53
N VAL A 103 8.32 -7.19 4.44
CA VAL A 103 7.71 -6.02 5.09
C VAL A 103 7.52 -6.30 6.58
N VAL A 104 7.74 -5.30 7.41
CA VAL A 104 7.40 -5.37 8.85
C VAL A 104 6.13 -4.58 9.09
N GLY A 105 5.13 -5.20 9.71
CA GLY A 105 3.92 -4.51 10.14
C GLY A 105 3.84 -4.35 11.65
N ALA A 106 3.21 -3.27 12.09
CA ALA A 106 2.95 -2.97 13.48
C ALA A 106 1.50 -2.49 13.67
N VAL A 107 0.87 -2.94 14.76
CA VAL A 107 -0.45 -2.47 15.19
C VAL A 107 -0.39 -2.07 16.66
N THR A 108 -1.20 -1.09 17.04
CA THR A 108 -1.33 -0.65 18.42
C THR A 108 -2.70 -0.05 18.67
N GLY A 109 -3.23 -0.29 19.87
CA GLY A 109 -4.39 0.43 20.39
C GLY A 109 -4.01 1.66 21.24
N VAL A 110 -2.72 1.89 21.47
CA VAL A 110 -2.22 2.97 22.33
C VAL A 110 -1.94 4.19 21.47
N ARG A 111 -2.69 5.28 21.68
CA ARG A 111 -2.57 6.50 20.88
C ARG A 111 -1.14 7.07 20.93
N ASP A 112 -0.54 7.10 22.11
CA ASP A 112 0.79 7.68 22.33
C ASP A 112 1.93 6.88 21.65
N ALA A 113 1.69 5.60 21.33
CA ALA A 113 2.64 4.79 20.58
C ALA A 113 2.79 5.20 19.11
N THR A 114 1.82 5.97 18.58
CA THR A 114 1.79 6.37 17.17
C THR A 114 2.97 7.28 16.80
N SER A 115 3.31 8.24 17.67
CA SER A 115 4.44 9.16 17.45
C SER A 115 5.78 8.42 17.44
N ALA A 116 5.93 7.43 18.32
CA ALA A 116 7.12 6.57 18.37
C ALA A 116 7.30 5.74 17.09
N LEU A 117 6.21 5.18 16.56
CA LEU A 117 6.23 4.43 15.30
C LEU A 117 6.59 5.32 14.11
N TYR A 118 5.99 6.52 14.01
CA TYR A 118 6.36 7.47 12.95
C TYR A 118 7.82 7.93 13.07
N GLY A 119 8.30 8.23 14.28
CA GLY A 119 9.70 8.58 14.52
C GLY A 119 10.66 7.46 14.12
N ALA A 120 10.24 6.20 14.26
CA ALA A 120 10.96 5.02 13.78
C ALA A 120 10.90 4.81 12.25
N GLY A 121 10.12 5.60 11.54
CA GLY A 121 9.95 5.49 10.09
C GLY A 121 8.90 4.47 9.66
N PHE A 122 8.10 3.95 10.60
CA PHE A 122 6.89 3.24 10.22
C PHE A 122 5.87 4.23 9.64
N GLN A 123 5.17 3.82 8.59
CA GLN A 123 4.14 4.62 7.97
C GLN A 123 2.79 3.94 8.10
N PHE A 124 1.79 4.65 8.62
CA PHE A 124 0.43 4.13 8.65
C PHE A 124 -0.08 3.96 7.23
N HIS A 125 -0.47 2.73 6.89
CA HIS A 125 -1.07 2.41 5.59
C HIS A 125 -2.57 2.23 5.76
N PRO A 126 -3.42 3.17 5.28
CA PRO A 126 -4.86 3.13 5.48
C PRO A 126 -5.50 1.84 4.99
N TYR A 127 -5.05 1.31 3.84
CA TYR A 127 -5.56 0.05 3.28
C TYR A 127 -5.31 -1.15 4.20
N GLN A 128 -4.11 -1.22 4.77
CA GLN A 128 -3.69 -2.33 5.63
C GLN A 128 -4.11 -2.10 7.09
N ARG A 129 -4.57 -0.89 7.42
CA ARG A 129 -4.94 -0.43 8.77
C ARG A 129 -3.86 -0.71 9.82
N MET A 130 -2.60 -0.64 9.40
CA MET A 130 -1.44 -0.91 10.23
C MET A 130 -0.26 -0.03 9.81
N PHE A 131 0.71 0.07 10.68
CA PHE A 131 1.98 0.74 10.43
C PHE A 131 2.92 -0.21 9.69
N LEU A 132 3.51 0.20 8.57
CA LEU A 132 4.43 -0.62 7.79
C LEU A 132 5.82 0.00 7.72
N LEU A 133 6.81 -0.88 7.74
CA LEU A 133 8.19 -0.57 7.41
C LEU A 133 8.56 -1.34 6.12
N PRO A 134 8.93 -0.64 5.04
CA PRO A 134 9.11 -1.27 3.74
C PRO A 134 10.34 -2.20 3.70
N ALA A 135 10.24 -3.28 2.93
CA ALA A 135 11.34 -4.23 2.68
C ALA A 135 12.55 -3.59 2.00
N SER A 136 12.36 -2.46 1.30
CA SER A 136 13.42 -1.72 0.59
C SER A 136 14.50 -1.13 1.51
N LEU A 137 14.25 -1.04 2.83
CA LEU A 137 15.25 -0.61 3.81
C LEU A 137 16.33 -1.70 4.04
N GLY A 138 15.99 -2.96 3.80
CA GLY A 138 16.84 -4.11 4.11
C GLY A 138 16.85 -4.47 5.60
N ASP A 139 17.15 -5.73 5.89
CA ASP A 139 16.95 -6.34 7.22
C ASP A 139 17.65 -5.58 8.36
N ARG A 140 18.91 -5.15 8.16
CA ARG A 140 19.68 -4.44 9.20
C ARG A 140 19.05 -3.11 9.59
N GLU A 141 18.64 -2.32 8.59
CA GLU A 141 18.00 -1.03 8.85
C GLU A 141 16.62 -1.24 9.47
N GLN A 142 15.87 -2.27 9.03
CA GLN A 142 14.60 -2.61 9.63
C GLN A 142 14.73 -3.00 11.10
N ILE A 143 15.72 -3.82 11.46
CA ILE A 143 16.04 -4.16 12.85
C ILE A 143 16.36 -2.89 13.65
N ALA A 144 17.22 -2.01 13.12
CA ALA A 144 17.56 -0.75 13.79
C ALA A 144 16.33 0.16 14.03
N ARG A 145 15.39 0.21 13.09
CA ARG A 145 14.12 0.94 13.29
C ARG A 145 13.19 0.30 14.30
N ILE A 146 13.13 -1.03 14.34
CA ILE A 146 12.37 -1.77 15.37
C ILE A 146 12.96 -1.47 16.75
N ASP A 147 14.29 -1.52 16.89
CA ASP A 147 14.97 -1.23 18.15
C ASP A 147 14.74 0.22 18.59
N MET A 148 14.82 1.17 17.66
CA MET A 148 14.54 2.59 17.94
C MET A 148 13.08 2.80 18.38
N ALA A 149 12.12 2.13 17.71
CA ALA A 149 10.73 2.14 18.13
C ALA A 149 10.56 1.57 19.54
N ALA A 150 11.17 0.41 19.83
CA ALA A 150 11.09 -0.25 21.12
C ALA A 150 11.65 0.62 22.25
N GLN A 151 12.79 1.28 22.03
CA GLN A 151 13.37 2.21 23.01
C GLN A 151 12.46 3.42 23.27
N HIS A 152 11.82 3.94 22.25
CA HIS A 152 10.89 5.07 22.41
C HIS A 152 9.61 4.65 23.14
N LEU A 153 9.06 3.49 22.78
CA LEU A 153 7.87 2.92 23.41
C LEU A 153 8.12 2.58 24.88
N ALA A 154 9.29 2.03 25.22
CA ALA A 154 9.69 1.76 26.59
C ALA A 154 9.75 3.03 27.45
N ARG A 155 10.22 4.16 26.90
CA ARG A 155 10.27 5.46 27.60
C ARG A 155 8.88 6.00 27.97
N ILE A 156 7.85 5.61 27.22
CA ILE A 156 6.45 6.00 27.50
C ILE A 156 5.64 4.87 28.15
N GLY A 157 6.32 3.81 28.63
CA GLY A 157 5.67 2.70 29.35
C GLY A 157 4.86 1.74 28.47
N VAL A 158 5.10 1.72 27.17
CA VAL A 158 4.40 0.84 26.21
C VAL A 158 5.28 -0.37 25.88
N GLY A 159 4.75 -1.57 26.09
CA GLY A 159 5.45 -2.82 25.74
C GLY A 159 5.46 -3.09 24.24
N VAL A 160 6.40 -3.91 23.77
CA VAL A 160 6.50 -4.32 22.36
C VAL A 160 6.58 -5.84 22.28
N THR A 161 5.77 -6.43 21.40
CA THR A 161 5.88 -7.85 21.06
C THR A 161 6.27 -7.97 19.60
N VAL A 162 7.36 -8.67 19.30
CA VAL A 162 7.83 -8.90 17.94
C VAL A 162 7.61 -10.37 17.57
N ARG A 163 6.90 -10.62 16.48
CA ARG A 163 6.72 -11.97 15.93
C ARG A 163 7.55 -12.14 14.65
N PRO A 164 8.43 -13.15 14.57
CA PRO A 164 9.07 -13.49 13.30
C PRO A 164 8.02 -13.96 12.28
N ALA A 165 8.36 -13.87 10.99
CA ALA A 165 7.50 -14.37 9.95
C ALA A 165 7.28 -15.88 10.18
N PRO A 166 6.06 -16.41 9.98
CA PRO A 166 5.89 -17.86 9.99
C PRO A 166 6.84 -18.43 8.92
N ALA A 167 7.74 -19.31 9.34
CA ALA A 167 8.58 -20.05 8.42
C ALA A 167 7.63 -20.73 7.42
N ALA A 168 7.88 -20.57 6.12
CA ALA A 168 7.13 -21.30 5.11
C ALA A 168 7.23 -22.79 5.48
N THR A 169 6.10 -23.40 5.82
CA THR A 169 6.06 -24.83 6.13
C THR A 169 6.62 -25.54 4.91
N PRO A 170 7.69 -26.35 5.03
CA PRO A 170 8.20 -27.08 3.88
C PRO A 170 7.04 -27.93 3.34
N ALA A 171 6.73 -27.76 2.05
CA ALA A 171 5.73 -28.57 1.39
C ALA A 171 6.07 -30.03 1.65
N THR A 172 5.17 -30.75 2.32
CA THR A 172 5.30 -32.19 2.53
C THR A 172 5.52 -32.82 1.15
N PRO A 173 6.63 -33.55 0.92
CA PRO A 173 6.84 -34.20 -0.37
C PRO A 173 5.66 -35.15 -0.60
N ALA A 174 5.01 -35.04 -1.76
CA ALA A 174 3.98 -36.00 -2.17
C ALA A 174 4.54 -37.43 -2.05
N PRO A 175 3.75 -38.40 -1.55
CA PRO A 175 4.21 -39.77 -1.41
C PRO A 175 4.62 -40.31 -2.78
N ARG A 176 5.90 -40.69 -2.90
CA ARG A 176 6.48 -41.27 -4.11
C ARG A 176 5.78 -42.61 -4.37
N PRO A 177 5.24 -42.87 -5.57
CA PRO A 177 4.60 -44.15 -5.86
C PRO A 177 5.60 -45.31 -5.70
N PRO A 178 5.18 -46.49 -5.19
CA PRO A 178 6.08 -47.62 -4.99
C PRO A 178 6.63 -48.09 -6.34
N LEU A 179 7.96 -48.29 -6.42
CA LEU A 179 8.60 -48.89 -7.58
C LEU A 179 8.09 -50.33 -7.79
N PRO A 180 7.85 -50.76 -9.04
CA PRO A 180 7.53 -52.16 -9.32
C PRO A 180 8.75 -53.04 -9.01
N THR A 181 8.55 -54.05 -8.15
CA THR A 181 9.49 -55.13 -7.88
C THR A 181 9.81 -55.89 -9.17
N ALA A 182 11.07 -55.82 -9.61
CA ALA A 182 11.58 -56.71 -10.65
C ALA A 182 11.64 -58.13 -10.09
N VAL A 183 10.89 -59.06 -10.71
CA VAL A 183 11.00 -60.49 -10.47
C VAL A 183 12.34 -60.97 -11.02
N SER A 184 13.25 -61.40 -10.14
CA SER A 184 14.45 -62.13 -10.54
C SER A 184 14.06 -63.48 -11.13
N ALA A 185 14.45 -63.72 -12.38
CA ALA A 185 14.40 -65.04 -12.99
C ALA A 185 15.50 -65.95 -12.38
N PRO A 186 15.21 -67.21 -12.02
CA PRO A 186 16.23 -68.15 -11.58
C PRO A 186 16.98 -68.72 -12.79
N GLY A 187 18.31 -68.73 -12.72
CA GLY A 187 19.17 -69.32 -13.73
C GLY A 187 19.14 -70.85 -13.74
N ARG A 188 19.14 -71.44 -14.94
CA ARG A 188 20.06 -72.49 -15.37
C ARG A 188 19.98 -72.69 -16.87
#